data_AF-A0A3Z6QKF0-F1
#
_entry.id   AF-A0A3Z6QKF0-F1
#
_cell.length_a   1.000
_cell.length_b   1.000
_cell.length_c   1.000
_cell.angle_alpha   90.00
_cell.angle_beta   90.00
_cell.angle_gamma   90.00
#
_symmetry.space_group_name_H-M   'P 1'
#
loop_
_entity.id
_entity.type
_entity.pdbx_description
1 polymer ?
#
loop_
_entity_poly.entity_id
_entity_poly.type
_entity_poly.pdbx_seq_one_letter_code
_entity_poly.pdbx_strand_id
1 'polypeptide(L)'
;MKDDYHLPVITRLEREARCLGIKKAKLAMVLGLNEREYNYISDGWEVLSISLLTPYIYNLFTSMRIDLFYVLTGVCGEGLCTDCQMY
;
A
#
# COMPACT_ATOMS: atom_id res chain seq x y z
N MET A 1 12.96 8.92 4.92
CA MET A 1 12.02 9.36 3.84
C MET A 1 11.21 10.58 4.31
N LYS A 2 10.66 11.43 3.43
CA LYS A 2 9.71 12.50 3.84
C LYS A 2 8.34 11.88 4.09
N ASP A 3 7.62 12.36 5.10
CA ASP A 3 6.26 11.86 5.38
C ASP A 3 5.33 12.14 4.20
N ASP A 4 4.69 11.07 3.74
CA ASP A 4 3.85 11.02 2.55
C ASP A 4 2.37 10.92 2.94
N TYR A 5 2.00 11.40 4.13
CA TYR A 5 0.62 11.35 4.66
C TYR A 5 -0.40 12.02 3.71
N HIS A 6 0.05 13.00 2.92
CA HIS A 6 -0.74 13.72 1.92
C HIS A 6 -1.01 12.92 0.64
N LEU A 7 -0.25 11.84 0.38
CA LEU A 7 -0.45 11.00 -0.78
C LEU A 7 -1.64 10.04 -0.58
N PRO A 8 -2.36 9.66 -1.65
CA PRO A 8 -3.34 8.59 -1.57
C PRO A 8 -2.72 7.26 -1.14
N VAL A 9 -3.49 6.43 -0.45
CA VAL A 9 -3.08 5.08 -0.01
C VAL A 9 -2.55 4.25 -1.19
N ILE A 10 -3.23 4.31 -2.35
CA ILE A 10 -2.80 3.57 -3.55
C ILE A 10 -1.42 4.01 -4.05
N THR A 11 -1.13 5.31 -4.00
CA THR A 11 0.17 5.87 -4.41
C THR A 11 1.28 5.42 -3.47
N ARG A 12 1.03 5.40 -2.16
CA ARG A 12 1.99 4.88 -1.18
C ARG A 12 2.22 3.37 -1.36
N LEU A 13 1.16 2.61 -1.61
CA LEU A 13 1.25 1.18 -1.91
C LEU A 13 2.09 0.91 -3.16
N GLU A 14 1.85 1.63 -4.26
CA GLU A 14 2.62 1.48 -5.49
C GLU A 14 4.09 1.87 -5.31
N ARG A 15 4.36 2.90 -4.49
CA ARG A 15 5.73 3.33 -4.18
C ARG A 15 6.47 2.27 -3.38
N GLU A 16 5.85 1.73 -2.33
CA GLU A 16 6.42 0.67 -1.51
C GLU A 16 6.65 -0.61 -2.32
N ALA A 17 5.65 -1.02 -3.10
CA ALA A 17 5.76 -2.14 -4.02
C ALA A 17 6.90 -1.97 -5.03
N ARG A 18 7.11 -0.76 -5.55
CA ARG A 18 8.21 -0.46 -6.47
C ARG A 18 9.57 -0.64 -5.81
N CYS A 19 9.74 -0.20 -4.56
CA CYS A 19 10.98 -0.42 -3.79
C CYS A 19 11.28 -1.92 -3.63
N LEU A 20 10.24 -2.74 -3.54
CA LEU A 20 10.33 -4.19 -3.40
C LEU A 20 10.35 -4.94 -4.76
N GLY A 21 10.36 -4.24 -5.90
CA GLY A 21 10.33 -4.85 -7.23
C GLY A 21 9.00 -5.52 -7.61
N ILE A 22 7.92 -5.24 -6.88
CA ILE A 22 6.59 -5.79 -7.12
C ILE A 22 5.90 -4.99 -8.23
N LYS A 23 5.41 -5.70 -9.25
CA LYS A 23 4.72 -5.09 -10.39
C LYS A 23 3.28 -4.71 -10.06
N LYS A 24 2.79 -3.62 -10.69
CA LYS A 24 1.40 -3.14 -10.60
C LYS A 24 0.36 -4.25 -10.83
N ALA A 25 0.59 -5.11 -11.83
CA ALA A 25 -0.27 -6.26 -12.12
C ALA A 25 -0.42 -7.25 -10.94
N LYS A 26 0.63 -7.43 -10.13
CA LYS A 26 0.57 -8.29 -8.94
C LYS A 26 -0.26 -7.64 -7.84
N LEU A 27 -0.18 -6.32 -7.67
CA LEU A 27 -1.01 -5.58 -6.72
C LEU A 27 -2.49 -5.65 -7.11
N ALA A 28 -2.81 -5.46 -8.40
CA ALA A 28 -4.16 -5.61 -8.93
C ALA A 28 -4.71 -7.01 -8.65
N MET A 29 -3.94 -8.05 -8.95
CA MET A 29 -4.30 -9.44 -8.65
C MET A 29 -4.56 -9.66 -7.15
N VAL A 30 -3.71 -9.14 -6.26
CA VAL A 30 -3.90 -9.29 -4.80
C VAL A 30 -5.17 -8.60 -4.33
N LEU A 31 -5.49 -7.42 -4.87
CA LEU A 31 -6.71 -6.70 -4.55
C LEU A 31 -7.96 -7.28 -5.23
N GLY A 32 -7.83 -8.31 -6.06
CA GLY A 32 -8.93 -8.89 -6.81
C GLY A 32 -9.48 -7.95 -7.91
N LEU A 33 -8.66 -7.01 -8.37
CA LEU A 33 -9.00 -6.01 -9.38
C LEU A 33 -8.45 -6.42 -10.74
N ASN A 34 -9.18 -6.10 -11.80
CA ASN A 34 -8.62 -6.13 -13.15
C ASN A 34 -7.73 -4.91 -13.41
N GLU A 35 -6.96 -4.95 -14.50
CA GLU A 35 -6.02 -3.88 -14.84
C GLU A 35 -6.72 -2.52 -15.02
N ARG A 36 -7.92 -2.51 -15.61
CA ARG A 36 -8.68 -1.29 -15.82
C ARG A 36 -9.08 -0.69 -14.48
N GLU A 37 -9.75 -1.43 -13.62
CA GLU A 37 -10.18 -0.96 -12.29
C GLU A 37 -8.99 -0.42 -11.48
N TYR A 38 -7.88 -1.17 -11.46
CA TYR A 38 -6.69 -0.73 -10.74
C TYR A 38 -6.14 0.59 -11.31
N ASN A 39 -6.12 0.76 -12.64
CA ASN A 39 -5.66 2.00 -13.26
C ASN A 39 -6.58 3.18 -12.94
N TYR A 40 -7.90 2.99 -12.95
CA TYR A 40 -8.85 4.04 -12.55
C TYR A 40 -8.58 4.52 -11.11
N ILE A 41 -8.29 3.61 -10.19
CA ILE A 41 -7.96 3.95 -8.80
C ILE A 41 -6.58 4.63 -8.71
N SER A 42 -5.57 4.08 -9.38
CA SER A 42 -4.19 4.60 -9.39
C SER A 42 -4.10 6.02 -9.96
N ASP A 43 -4.88 6.30 -11.02
CA ASP A 43 -4.95 7.61 -11.67
C ASP A 43 -5.88 8.59 -10.93
N GLY A 44 -6.55 8.15 -9.85
CA GLY A 44 -7.41 8.98 -8.99
C GLY A 44 -8.83 9.21 -9.51
N TRP A 45 -9.27 8.46 -10.52
CA TRP A 45 -10.66 8.48 -11.00
C TRP A 45 -11.62 7.78 -10.04
N GLU A 46 -11.13 6.83 -9.25
CA GLU A 46 -11.88 6.11 -8.21
C GLU A 46 -11.10 6.02 -6.90
N VAL A 47 -11.82 5.83 -5.79
CA VAL A 47 -11.21 5.66 -4.46
C VAL A 47 -11.04 4.19 -4.16
N LEU A 48 -9.88 3.82 -3.63
CA LEU A 48 -9.65 2.46 -3.13
C LEU A 48 -10.60 2.16 -1.96
N SER A 49 -11.52 1.23 -2.15
CA SER A 49 -12.44 0.82 -1.08
C SER A 49 -11.71 0.07 0.04
N ILE A 50 -11.97 0.46 1.29
CA ILE A 50 -11.46 -0.24 2.47
C ILE A 50 -11.95 -1.69 2.55
N SER A 51 -13.07 -2.03 1.91
CA SER A 51 -13.59 -3.40 1.87
C SER A 51 -12.64 -4.37 1.17
N LEU A 52 -11.71 -3.88 0.34
CA LEU A 52 -10.67 -4.68 -0.30
C LEU A 52 -9.56 -5.07 0.68
N LEU A 53 -9.38 -4.35 1.80
CA LEU A 53 -8.38 -4.69 2.83
C LEU A 53 -8.91 -5.75 3.80
N THR A 54 -9.24 -6.91 3.26
CA THR A 54 -9.61 -8.07 4.08
C THR A 54 -8.40 -8.61 4.86
N PRO A 55 -8.60 -9.36 5.97
CA PRO A 55 -7.49 -10.02 6.68
C PRO A 55 -6.62 -10.91 5.78
N TYR A 56 -7.22 -11.52 4.75
CA TYR A 56 -6.49 -12.31 3.77
C TYR A 56 -5.54 -11.45 2.92
N ILE A 57 -6.03 -10.32 2.40
CA ILE A 57 -5.23 -9.37 1.61
C ILE A 57 -4.15 -8.72 2.48
N TYR A 58 -4.46 -8.40 3.74
CA TYR A 58 -3.48 -7.93 4.72
C TYR A 58 -2.32 -8.92 4.88
N ASN A 59 -2.63 -10.20 5.08
CA ASN A 59 -1.60 -11.25 5.21
C ASN A 59 -0.79 -11.44 3.93
N LEU A 60 -1.40 -11.34 2.75
CA LEU A 60 -0.69 -11.39 1.48
C LEU A 60 0.32 -10.24 1.35
N PHE A 61 -0.09 -9.00 1.61
CA PHE A 61 0.81 -7.85 1.56
C PHE A 61 1.94 -7.96 2.60
N THR A 62 1.63 -8.43 3.80
CA THR A 62 2.64 -8.70 4.84
C THR A 62 3.65 -9.75 4.38
N SER A 63 3.21 -10.84 3.75
CA SER A 63 4.12 -11.87 3.18
C SER A 63 4.99 -11.34 2.04
N MET A 64 4.51 -10.30 1.32
CA MET A 64 5.26 -9.57 0.30
C MET A 64 6.20 -8.51 0.89
N ARG A 65 6.27 -8.41 2.22
CA ARG A 65 7.06 -7.43 2.98
C ARG A 65 6.69 -5.97 2.72
N ILE A 66 5.45 -5.73 2.30
CA ILE A 66 4.93 -4.37 2.16
C ILE A 66 4.72 -3.78 3.55
N ASP A 67 5.31 -2.62 3.81
CA ASP A 67 5.05 -1.84 5.03
C ASP A 67 3.64 -1.25 4.99
N LEU A 68 2.68 -2.01 5.53
CA LEU A 68 1.28 -1.57 5.61
C LEU A 68 1.07 -0.41 6.58
N PHE A 69 1.96 -0.23 7.56
CA PHE A 69 1.90 0.92 8.45
C PHE A 69 2.17 2.20 7.65
N TYR A 70 3.27 2.24 6.88
CA TYR A 70 3.57 3.35 5.97
C TYR A 70 2.47 3.53 4.91
N VAL A 71 1.96 2.46 4.31
CA VAL A 71 0.90 2.57 3.27
C VAL A 71 -0.36 3.24 3.82
N LEU A 72 -0.78 2.91 5.04
CA LEU A 72 -2.00 3.46 5.63
C LEU A 72 -1.80 4.84 6.23
N THR A 73 -0.68 5.10 6.90
CA THR A 73 -0.45 6.35 7.65
C THR A 73 0.33 7.40 6.85
N GLY A 74 1.14 6.97 5.88
CA GLY A 74 2.13 7.80 5.21
C GLY A 74 3.32 8.21 6.07
N VAL A 75 3.44 7.66 7.28
CA VAL A 75 4.57 7.86 8.18
C VAL A 75 5.58 6.75 7.94
N CYS A 76 6.83 7.13 7.64
CA CYS A 76 7.88 6.13 7.51
C CYS A 76 8.29 5.62 8.89
N GLY A 77 8.55 4.31 9.03
CA GLY A 77 8.96 3.71 10.31
C GLY A 77 10.18 4.37 10.96
N GLU A 78 11.05 5.00 10.17
CA GLU A 78 12.19 5.81 10.66
C GLU A 78 11.75 7.02 11.52
N GLY A 79 10.53 7.53 11.37
CA GLY A 79 9.95 8.64 12.13
C GLY A 79 9.17 8.22 13.38
N LEU A 80 8.98 6.92 13.59
CA LEU A 80 8.37 6.38 14.80
C LEU A 80 9.38 6.45 15.96
N CYS A 81 8.89 6.66 17.18
CA CYS A 81 9.76 6.52 18.36
C CYS A 81 10.31 5.09 18.44
N THR A 82 11.43 4.90 19.13
CA THR A 82 12.09 3.59 19.29
C THR A 82 11.14 2.51 19.81
N ASP A 83 10.14 2.86 20.61
CA ASP A 83 9.13 1.90 21.12
C ASP A 83 8.13 1.46 20.04
N CYS A 84 7.84 2.32 19.07
CA CYS A 84 6.95 2.04 17.94
C CYS A 84 7.68 1.44 16.72
N GLN A 85 9.01 1.43 16.71
CA GLN A 85 9.82 0.77 15.68
C GLN A 85 9.97 -0.74 15.88
N MET A 86 9.64 -1.25 17.07
CA MET A 86 9.78 -2.67 17.44
C MET A 86 8.58 -3.54 17.07
N TYR A 87 7.53 -2.96 16.48
CA TYR A 87 6.29 -3.62 16.06
C TYR A 87 6.05 -3.41 14.57
#